data_AF-A0A7S3MTV7-F1
#
_entry.id   AF-A0A7S3MTV7-F1
#
_cell.length_a   1.000
_cell.length_b   1.000
_cell.length_c   1.000
_cell.angle_alpha   90.00
_cell.angle_beta   90.00
_cell.angle_gamma   90.00
#
_symmetry.space_group_name_H-M   'P 1'
#
loop_
_entity.id
_entity.type
_entity.pdbx_description
1 polymer ?
#
loop_
_entity_poly.entity_id
_entity_poly.type
_entity_poly.pdbx_seq_one_letter_code
_entity_poly.pdbx_strand_id
1 'polypeptide(L)'
;MKQKKRQDLQLSTTSFTQADLKVLLVNDDIITLMILENMMQGKALGIRPSNIEKASNGLEAYEKVVAGHFDLVVMDLNMPVMDGFEATAKIKEYFEQSNIFMVDGSDDEFAEDSPTLPRRHSKKNQ
;
A
#
# COMPACT_ATOMS: atom_id res chain seq x y z
N MET A 1 11.09 -60.87 8.71
CA MET A 1 10.21 -59.85 8.08
C MET A 1 9.77 -58.86 9.16
N LYS A 2 10.25 -57.61 9.14
CA LYS A 2 9.73 -56.52 10.00
C LYS A 2 9.59 -55.28 9.11
N GLN A 3 8.34 -54.95 8.77
CA GLN A 3 8.00 -53.79 7.95
C GLN A 3 8.29 -52.51 8.75
N LYS A 4 9.24 -51.72 8.24
CA LYS A 4 9.57 -50.40 8.77
C LYS A 4 8.47 -49.44 8.31
N LYS A 5 7.54 -49.14 9.21
CA LYS A 5 6.40 -48.23 9.01
C LYS A 5 6.96 -46.86 8.57
N ARG A 6 6.69 -46.46 7.32
CA ARG A 6 6.97 -45.11 6.84
C ARG A 6 6.15 -44.17 7.71
N GLN A 7 6.83 -43.34 8.49
CA GLN A 7 6.19 -42.21 9.17
C GLN A 7 5.95 -41.16 8.09
N ASP A 8 4.70 -41.01 7.68
CA ASP A 8 4.29 -39.93 6.81
C ASP A 8 4.52 -38.61 7.54
N LEU A 9 5.51 -37.87 7.08
CA LEU A 9 5.84 -36.53 7.54
C LEU A 9 4.68 -35.62 7.13
N GLN A 10 3.73 -35.38 8.04
CA GLN A 10 2.68 -34.39 7.83
C GLN A 10 3.35 -33.02 7.75
N LEU A 11 3.60 -32.56 6.52
CA LEU A 11 3.90 -31.17 6.24
C LEU A 11 2.68 -30.39 6.72
N SER A 12 2.82 -29.67 7.83
CA SER A 12 1.84 -28.67 8.24
C SER A 12 1.80 -27.62 7.15
N THR A 13 0.84 -27.73 6.25
CA THR A 13 0.52 -26.67 5.31
C THR A 13 0.05 -25.52 6.16
N THR A 14 0.96 -24.60 6.50
CA THR A 14 0.57 -23.30 7.03
C THR A 14 -0.25 -22.64 5.93
N SER A 15 -1.57 -22.79 6.00
CA SER A 15 -2.48 -22.03 5.19
C SER A 15 -2.23 -20.57 5.53
N PHE A 16 -1.62 -19.83 4.61
CA PHE A 16 -1.66 -18.38 4.66
C PHE A 16 -3.13 -18.00 4.52
N THR A 17 -3.80 -17.74 5.63
CA THR A 17 -5.04 -16.99 5.59
C THR A 17 -4.68 -15.65 4.97
N GLN A 18 -5.34 -15.28 3.88
CA GLN A 18 -5.29 -13.94 3.30
C GLN A 18 -5.20 -12.95 4.47
N ALA A 19 -4.03 -12.34 4.69
CA ALA A 19 -3.73 -11.70 5.95
C ALA A 19 -4.80 -10.63 6.24
N ASP A 20 -5.20 -10.49 7.50
CA ASP A 20 -6.11 -9.43 7.96
C ASP A 20 -5.43 -8.05 7.84
N LEU A 21 -5.07 -7.67 6.62
CA LEU A 21 -4.37 -6.44 6.29
C LEU A 21 -5.27 -5.27 6.62
N LYS A 22 -4.79 -4.36 7.46
CA LYS A 22 -5.40 -3.06 7.70
C LYS A 22 -4.89 -2.07 6.68
N VAL A 23 -5.80 -1.49 5.91
CA VAL A 23 -5.49 -0.56 4.83
C VAL A 23 -6.10 0.80 5.13
N LEU A 24 -5.30 1.84 4.97
CA LEU A 24 -5.79 3.21 4.95
C LEU A 24 -5.78 3.73 3.51
N LEU A 25 -6.95 4.13 3.00
CA LEU A 25 -7.09 4.79 1.71
C LEU A 25 -7.19 6.30 1.92
N VAL A 26 -6.35 7.07 1.24
CA VAL A 26 -6.28 8.53 1.40
C VAL A 26 -6.41 9.21 0.06
N ASN A 27 -7.48 9.97 -0.12
CA ASN A 27 -7.77 10.77 -1.30
C ASN A 27 -8.85 11.79 -0.93
N ASP A 28 -8.81 13.01 -1.46
CA ASP A 28 -9.80 14.05 -1.17
C ASP A 28 -11.09 13.90 -1.99
N ASP A 29 -11.07 13.11 -3.06
CA ASP A 29 -12.24 12.73 -3.85
C ASP A 29 -12.89 11.43 -3.34
N ILE A 30 -14.15 11.57 -2.92
CA ILE A 30 -14.96 10.48 -2.34
C ILE A 30 -15.22 9.37 -3.38
N ILE A 31 -15.35 9.71 -4.66
CA ILE A 31 -15.60 8.73 -5.72
C ILE A 31 -14.37 7.84 -5.91
N THR A 32 -13.18 8.44 -5.93
CA THR A 32 -11.90 7.72 -6.01
C THR A 32 -11.72 6.78 -4.82
N LEU A 33 -12.03 7.24 -3.59
CA LEU A 33 -12.03 6.37 -2.41
C LEU A 33 -12.98 5.17 -2.55
N MET A 34 -14.18 5.36 -3.10
CA MET A 34 -15.13 4.27 -3.33
C MET A 34 -14.61 3.26 -4.37
N ILE A 35 -14.00 3.75 -5.45
CA ILE A 35 -13.42 2.88 -6.49
C ILE A 35 -12.26 2.06 -5.90
N LEU A 36 -11.33 2.71 -5.19
CA LEU A 36 -10.21 2.04 -4.54
C LEU A 36 -10.68 1.00 -3.53
N GLU A 37 -11.65 1.34 -2.67
CA GLU A 37 -12.22 0.39 -1.72
C GLU A 37 -12.79 -0.85 -2.41
N ASN A 38 -13.57 -0.68 -3.48
CA ASN A 38 -14.11 -1.79 -4.26
C ASN A 38 -13.01 -2.67 -4.89
N MET A 39 -11.91 -2.05 -5.35
CA MET A 39 -10.76 -2.78 -5.88
C MET A 39 -10.05 -3.61 -4.80
N MET A 40 -9.90 -3.05 -3.59
CA MET A 40 -9.29 -3.75 -2.44
C MET A 40 -10.12 -4.95 -1.97
N GLN A 41 -11.45 -4.85 -2.08
CA GLN A 41 -12.38 -5.93 -1.72
C GLN A 41 -12.50 -7.02 -2.81
N GLY A 42 -12.02 -6.75 -4.03
CA GLY A 42 -12.12 -7.68 -5.16
C GLY A 42 -11.37 -9.00 -4.93
N LYS A 43 -11.69 -10.04 -5.72
CA LYS A 43 -11.16 -11.41 -5.56
C LYS A 43 -9.63 -11.53 -5.53
N ALA A 44 -8.92 -10.55 -6.10
CA ALA A 44 -7.46 -10.54 -6.13
C ALA A 44 -6.84 -10.21 -4.76
N LEU A 45 -7.40 -9.23 -4.06
CA LEU A 45 -6.87 -8.74 -2.77
C LEU A 45 -7.69 -9.23 -1.58
N GLY A 46 -9.01 -9.40 -1.74
CA GLY A 46 -9.89 -10.04 -0.77
C GLY A 46 -9.91 -9.36 0.60
N ILE A 47 -9.60 -8.07 0.67
CA ILE A 47 -9.53 -7.32 1.92
C ILE A 47 -10.94 -7.09 2.44
N ARG A 48 -11.16 -7.35 3.74
CA ARG A 48 -12.47 -7.15 4.36
C ARG A 48 -12.80 -5.66 4.46
N PRO A 49 -14.07 -5.25 4.23
CA PRO A 49 -14.47 -3.85 4.43
C PRO A 49 -14.14 -3.32 5.83
N SER A 50 -14.23 -4.17 6.86
CA SER A 50 -13.91 -3.82 8.26
C SER A 50 -12.44 -3.46 8.51
N ASN A 51 -11.54 -3.79 7.57
CA ASN A 51 -10.12 -3.51 7.68
C ASN A 51 -9.69 -2.33 6.80
N ILE A 52 -10.64 -1.66 6.14
CA ILE A 52 -10.38 -0.51 5.30
C ILE A 52 -10.86 0.73 6.06
N GLU A 53 -9.94 1.64 6.33
CA GLU A 53 -10.25 2.98 6.78
C GLU A 53 -9.96 3.99 5.66
N LYS A 54 -10.61 5.15 5.72
CA LYS A 54 -10.49 6.21 4.71
C LYS A 54 -10.08 7.51 5.36
N ALA A 55 -9.29 8.33 4.68
CA ALA A 55 -9.00 9.71 5.06
C ALA A 55 -9.14 10.63 3.85
N SER A 56 -9.51 11.88 4.09
CA SER A 56 -9.84 12.89 3.09
C SER A 56 -8.73 13.91 2.81
N ASN A 57 -7.62 13.84 3.55
CA ASN A 57 -6.44 14.69 3.39
C ASN A 57 -5.25 14.09 4.16
N GLY A 58 -4.05 14.65 3.96
CA GLY A 58 -2.82 14.17 4.59
C GLY A 58 -2.78 14.31 6.12
N LEU A 59 -3.46 15.30 6.70
CA LEU A 59 -3.49 15.50 8.15
C LEU A 59 -4.30 14.40 8.83
N GLU A 60 -5.50 14.12 8.33
CA GLU A 60 -6.35 13.04 8.83
C GLU A 60 -5.65 11.67 8.70
N ALA A 61 -4.93 11.47 7.59
CA ALA A 61 -4.14 10.25 7.39
C ALA A 61 -3.02 10.12 8.42
N TYR A 62 -2.25 11.19 8.65
CA TYR A 62 -1.22 11.21 9.68
C TYR A 62 -1.79 10.92 11.07
N GLU A 63 -2.88 11.59 11.46
CA GLU A 63 -3.52 11.40 12.76
C GLU A 63 -3.98 9.96 12.96
N LYS A 64 -4.58 9.34 11.94
CA LYS A 64 -5.00 7.94 11.97
C LYS A 64 -3.82 6.98 12.10
N VAL A 65 -2.76 7.20 11.34
CA VAL A 65 -1.56 6.36 11.40
C VAL A 65 -0.88 6.46 12.76
N VAL A 66 -0.84 7.65 13.36
CA VAL A 66 -0.29 7.83 14.73
C VAL A 66 -1.18 7.21 15.80
N ALA A 67 -2.50 7.27 15.63
CA ALA A 67 -3.45 6.71 16.59
C ALA A 67 -3.60 5.18 16.50
N GLY A 68 -3.22 4.58 15.38
CA GLY A 68 -3.51 3.18 15.06
C GLY A 68 -2.36 2.44 14.39
N HIS A 69 -2.69 1.32 13.75
CA HIS A 69 -1.75 0.50 12.98
C HIS A 69 -2.36 0.19 11.63
N PHE A 70 -1.58 0.40 10.57
CA PHE A 70 -1.94 0.06 9.20
C PHE A 70 -0.78 -0.71 8.55
N ASP A 71 -1.12 -1.78 7.83
CA ASP A 71 -0.16 -2.59 7.09
C ASP A 71 0.17 -1.96 5.73
N LEU A 72 -0.76 -1.17 5.19
CA LEU A 72 -0.64 -0.43 3.94
C LEU A 72 -1.40 0.89 4.01
N VAL A 73 -0.76 1.96 3.55
CA VAL A 73 -1.41 3.24 3.27
C VAL A 73 -1.36 3.48 1.76
N VAL A 74 -2.51 3.69 1.14
CA VAL A 74 -2.62 4.14 -0.26
C VAL A 74 -2.89 5.64 -0.21
N MET A 75 -1.92 6.43 -0.67
CA MET A 75 -1.86 7.87 -0.44
C MET A 75 -1.90 8.63 -1.76
N ASP A 76 -2.91 9.47 -1.97
CA ASP A 76 -2.90 10.44 -3.07
C ASP A 76 -1.79 11.48 -2.87
N LEU A 77 -1.21 11.97 -3.96
CA LEU A 77 -0.16 12.99 -3.94
C LEU A 77 -0.73 14.38 -3.66
N ASN A 78 -1.79 14.76 -4.37
CA ASN A 78 -2.28 16.13 -4.38
C ASN A 78 -3.59 16.24 -3.59
N MET A 79 -3.51 16.79 -2.38
CA MET A 79 -4.68 16.98 -1.51
C MET A 79 -4.65 18.35 -0.81
N PRO A 80 -5.80 18.91 -0.41
CA PRO A 80 -5.86 20.11 0.42
C PRO A 80 -5.35 19.83 1.85
N VAL A 81 -5.10 20.91 2.61
CA VAL A 81 -4.66 20.91 4.02
C VAL A 81 -3.24 20.38 4.23
N MET A 82 -2.95 19.16 3.79
CA MET A 82 -1.63 18.53 3.80
C MET A 82 -1.56 17.57 2.63
N ASP A 83 -0.54 17.73 1.79
CA ASP A 83 -0.33 16.89 0.62
C ASP A 83 0.26 15.51 1.01
N GLY A 84 0.27 14.58 0.04
CA GLY A 84 0.73 13.21 0.26
C GLY A 84 2.23 13.11 0.55
N PHE A 85 3.04 14.06 0.07
CA PHE A 85 4.48 14.09 0.32
C PHE A 85 4.77 14.50 1.77
N GLU A 86 4.15 15.57 2.24
CA GLU A 86 4.26 16.06 3.62
C GLU A 86 3.74 15.02 4.62
N ALA A 87 2.57 14.43 4.33
CA ALA A 87 2.01 13.37 5.18
C ALA A 87 2.93 12.15 5.26
N THR A 88 3.47 11.71 4.12
CA THR A 88 4.40 10.58 4.06
C THR A 88 5.69 10.86 4.84
N ALA A 89 6.25 12.07 4.70
CA ALA A 89 7.43 12.47 5.45
C ALA A 89 7.17 12.41 6.96
N LYS A 90 6.07 13.01 7.44
CA LYS A 90 5.68 12.97 8.86
C LYS A 90 5.43 11.56 9.36
N ILE A 91 4.75 10.71 8.60
CA ILE A 91 4.51 9.31 8.99
C ILE A 91 5.84 8.57 9.15
N LYS A 92 6.78 8.75 8.22
CA LYS A 92 8.08 8.07 8.26
C LYS A 92 9.00 8.54 9.39
N GLU A 93 8.80 9.73 9.93
CA GLU A 93 9.52 10.18 11.14
C GLU A 93 9.22 9.31 12.36
N TYR A 94 8.01 8.75 12.46
CA TYR A 94 7.59 7.87 13.57
C TYR A 94 7.60 6.39 13.19
N PHE A 95 7.35 6.07 11.91
CA PHE A 95 7.17 4.72 11.40
C PHE A 95 8.03 4.49 10.15
N GLU A 96 9.35 4.40 10.34
CA GLU A 96 10.33 4.32 9.24
C GLU A 96 10.00 3.22 8.19
N GLN A 97 9.48 2.07 8.66
CA GLN A 97 9.15 0.90 7.84
C GLN A 97 7.70 0.86 7.33
N SER A 98 6.95 1.97 7.41
CA SER A 98 5.58 2.04 6.91
C SER A 98 5.51 1.75 5.40
N ASN A 99 4.62 0.85 4.99
CA ASN A 99 4.32 0.61 3.58
C ASN A 99 3.34 1.67 3.08
N ILE A 100 3.82 2.61 2.27
CA ILE A 100 3.01 3.69 1.70
C ILE A 100 3.13 3.59 0.18
N PHE A 101 1.99 3.45 -0.49
CA PHE A 101 1.87 3.43 -1.95
C PHE A 101 1.29 4.77 -2.40
N MET A 102 2.12 5.58 -3.06
CA MET A 102 1.69 6.86 -3.61
C MET A 102 0.93 6.64 -4.91
N VAL A 103 -0.23 7.28 -5.03
CA VAL A 103 -1.10 7.28 -6.21
C VAL A 103 -1.13 8.70 -6.75
N ASP A 104 -0.97 8.85 -8.06
CA ASP A 104 -1.16 10.10 -8.76
C ASP A 104 -2.28 9.93 -9.78
N GLY A 105 -3.27 10.80 -9.72
CA GLY A 105 -4.44 10.79 -10.58
C GLY A 105 -4.34 11.73 -11.76
N SER A 106 -3.20 12.42 -11.97
CA SER A 106 -3.04 13.27 -13.14
C SER A 106 -3.07 12.43 -14.41
N ASP A 107 -4.10 12.63 -15.23
CA ASP A 107 -4.09 12.22 -16.63
C ASP A 107 -2.89 12.91 -17.28
N ASP A 108 -1.84 12.15 -17.58
CA ASP A 108 -0.63 12.64 -18.25
C ASP A 108 -0.99 13.17 -19.66
N GLU A 109 -1.44 14.42 -19.76
CA GLU A 109 -1.39 15.22 -20.98
C GLU A 109 -0.06 15.99 -21.12
N PHE A 110 0.94 15.72 -20.26
CA PHE A 110 2.23 16.43 -20.27
C PHE A 110 3.45 15.49 -20.15
N ALA A 111 3.63 14.62 -21.15
CA ALA A 111 4.85 13.83 -21.31
C ALA A 111 5.79 14.35 -22.43
N GLU A 112 5.82 15.66 -22.72
CA GLU A 112 6.77 16.22 -23.71
C GLU A 112 7.87 17.14 -23.12
N ASP A 113 7.77 17.67 -21.89
CA ASP A 113 8.78 18.64 -21.39
C ASP A 113 9.32 18.39 -19.97
N SER A 114 9.17 17.18 -19.43
CA SER A 114 9.83 16.83 -18.17
C SER A 114 11.32 16.51 -18.42
N PRO A 115 12.28 17.16 -17.74
CA PRO A 115 13.69 16.83 -17.86
C PRO A 115 13.92 15.41 -17.34
N THR A 116 14.13 14.47 -18.28
CA THR A 116 14.34 13.06 -17.97
C THR A 116 15.50 12.91 -16.99
N LEU A 117 15.26 12.28 -15.84
CA LEU A 117 16.32 11.89 -14.92
C LEU A 117 17.40 11.10 -15.70
N PRO A 118 18.71 11.38 -15.49
CA PRO A 118 19.76 10.74 -16.25
C PRO A 118 19.72 9.23 -16.02
N ARG A 119 19.45 8.49 -17.10
CA ARG A 119 19.47 7.03 -17.09
C ARG A 119 20.87 6.57 -16.65
N ARG A 120 20.94 5.90 -15.49
CA ARG A 120 22.16 5.18 -15.08
C ARG A 120 22.46 4.13 -16.13
N HIS A 121 23.40 4.43 -17.03
CA HIS A 121 24.02 3.40 -17.85
C HIS A 121 24.77 2.46 -16.93
N SER A 122 24.21 1.26 -16.72
CA SER A 122 24.96 0.11 -16.22
C SER A 122 26.07 -0.16 -17.22
N LYS A 123 27.31 0.18 -16.85
CA LYS A 123 28.50 -0.28 -17.56
C LYS A 123 28.50 -1.80 -17.47
N LYS A 124 28.12 -2.48 -18.55
CA LYS A 124 28.51 -3.87 -18.75
C LYS A 124 30.04 -3.88 -18.85
N ASN A 125 30.68 -4.44 -17.82
CA ASN A 125 32.09 -4.76 -17.85
C ASN A 125 32.37 -5.69 -19.05
N GLN A 126 33.38 -5.31 -19.83
CA GLN A 126 34.17 -6.23 -20.67
C GLN A 126 34.94 -7.20 -19.78
#